data_AF-A0A1L0AU89-F1
#
_entry.id   AF-A0A1L0AU89-F1
#
_cell.length_a   1.000
_cell.length_b   1.000
_cell.length_c   1.000
_cell.angle_alpha   90.00
_cell.angle_beta   90.00
_cell.angle_gamma   90.00
#
_symmetry.space_group_name_H-M   'P 1'
#
loop_
_entity.id
_entity.type
_entity.pdbx_description
1 polymer ?
#
loop_
_entity_poly.entity_id
_entity_poly.type
_entity_poly.pdbx_seq_one_letter_code
_entity_poly.pdbx_strand_id
1 'polypeptide(L)' 'MTPEEKLNLEIERVLSGSERAKLSDWDLNFLFSLTQIFRKSFNNPRSIKGLTPKQKGLARTILEKVKTCQ' A
#
# COMPACT_ATOMS: atom_id res chain seq x y z
N MET A 1 5.91 -4.11 -15.02
CA MET A 1 5.45 -3.67 -13.69
C MET A 1 6.12 -4.51 -12.62
N THR A 2 6.93 -3.87 -11.79
CA THR A 2 7.65 -4.51 -10.67
C THR A 2 6.67 -4.98 -9.59
N PRO A 3 7.06 -5.93 -8.72
CA PRO A 3 6.22 -6.32 -7.58
C PRO A 3 5.86 -5.15 -6.65
N GLU A 4 6.70 -4.12 -6.56
CA GLU A 4 6.42 -2.94 -5.74
C GLU A 4 5.41 -2.01 -6.40
N GLU A 5 5.50 -1.80 -7.72
CA GLU A 5 4.50 -1.05 -8.48
C GLU A 5 3.12 -1.72 -8.41
N LYS A 6 3.08 -3.05 -8.49
CA LYS A 6 1.85 -3.84 -8.29
C LYS A 6 1.22 -3.57 -6.93
N LEU A 7 2.02 -3.64 -5.86
CA LEU A 7 1.56 -3.38 -4.50
C LEU A 7 1.05 -1.94 -4.36
N ASN A 8 1.75 -0.94 -4.90
CA ASN A 8 1.33 0.45 -4.81
C ASN A 8 0.00 0.69 -5.53
N LEU A 9 -0.20 0.14 -6.72
CA LEU A 9 -1.47 0.26 -7.45
C LEU A 9 -2.65 -0.39 -6.71
N GLU A 10 -2.41 -1.55 -6.09
CA GLU A 10 -3.44 -2.21 -5.28
C GLU A 10 -3.83 -1.37 -4.06
N ILE A 11 -2.84 -0.78 -3.38
CA ILE A 11 -3.07 0.16 -2.29
C ILE A 11 -3.86 1.39 -2.76
N GLU A 12 -3.47 2.01 -3.87
CA GLU A 12 -4.16 3.18 -4.42
C GLU A 12 -5.61 2.85 -4.79
N ARG A 13 -5.85 1.69 -5.41
CA ARG A 13 -7.20 1.21 -5.72
C ARG A 13 -8.07 1.07 -4.48
N VAL A 14 -7.54 0.48 -3.40
CA VAL A 14 -8.28 0.31 -2.14
C VAL A 14 -8.55 1.67 -1.48
N LEU A 15 -7.59 2.60 -1.51
CA LEU A 15 -7.73 3.94 -0.92
C LEU A 15 -8.75 4.81 -1.66
N SER A 16 -8.90 4.65 -2.98
CA SER A 16 -9.85 5.38 -3.83
C SER A 16 -11.18 4.65 -4.06
N GLY A 17 -11.26 3.37 -3.69
CA GLY A 17 -12.41 2.50 -3.96
C GLY A 17 -13.43 2.43 -2.82
N SER A 18 -14.56 1.79 -3.09
CA SER A 18 -15.59 1.48 -2.08
C SER A 18 -15.10 0.54 -0.98
N GLU A 19 -14.08 -0.25 -1.31
CA GLU A 19 -13.31 -1.14 -0.45
C GLU A 19 -12.70 -0.45 0.78
N ARG A 20 -12.45 0.86 0.71
CA ARG A 20 -12.02 1.71 1.82
C ARG A 20 -12.90 1.57 3.07
N ALA A 21 -14.21 1.36 2.89
CA ALA A 21 -15.17 1.25 4.00
C ALA A 21 -14.98 0.01 4.86
N LYS A 22 -14.24 -1.01 4.39
CA LYS A 22 -13.93 -2.24 5.13
C LYS A 22 -12.70 -2.10 6.04
N LEU A 23 -12.00 -0.96 5.97
CA LEU A 23 -10.74 -0.74 6.66
C LEU A 23 -10.92 0.23 7.83
N SER A 24 -10.12 0.03 8.88
CA SER A 24 -10.07 0.98 9.98
C SER A 24 -9.34 2.26 9.58
N ASP A 25 -9.56 3.36 10.30
CA ASP A 25 -8.80 4.60 10.10
C ASP A 25 -7.29 4.38 10.19
N TRP A 26 -6.85 3.47 11.07
CA TRP A 26 -5.45 3.11 11.20
C TRP A 26 -4.93 2.40 9.95
N ASP A 27 -5.66 1.43 9.40
CA ASP A 27 -5.31 0.73 8.17
C ASP A 27 -5.19 1.73 7.00
N LEU A 28 -6.14 2.65 6.88
CA LEU A 28 -6.17 3.68 5.84
C LEU A 28 -4.98 4.64 5.96
N ASN A 29 -4.70 5.14 7.16
CA ASN A 29 -3.55 6.02 7.40
C ASN A 29 -2.23 5.32 7.13
N PHE A 30 -2.11 4.05 7.53
CA PHE A 30 -0.93 3.24 7.25
C PHE A 30 -0.74 3.07 5.74
N LEU A 31 -1.77 2.60 5.02
CA LEU A 31 -1.72 2.45 3.56
C LEU A 31 -1.38 3.75 2.84
N PHE A 32 -1.99 4.88 3.26
CA PHE A 32 -1.68 6.20 2.72
C PHE A 32 -0.19 6.55 2.93
N SER A 33 0.35 6.30 4.12
CA SER A 33 1.78 6.56 4.40
C SER A 33 2.71 5.76 3.47
N LEU A 34 2.35 4.53 3.11
CA LEU A 34 3.14 3.72 2.17
C LEU A 34 3.16 4.32 0.76
N THR A 35 2.04 4.85 0.27
CA THR A 35 2.01 5.53 -1.04
C THR A 35 2.92 6.75 -1.08
N GLN A 36 3.01 7.49 0.04
CA GLN A 36 3.91 8.64 0.16
C GLN A 36 5.38 8.22 0.15
N ILE A 37 5.73 7.12 0.83
CA ILE A 37 7.08 6.57 0.80
C ILE A 37 7.44 6.09 -0.61
N PHE A 38 6.52 5.35 -1.26
CA PHE A 38 6.73 4.85 -2.62
C PHE A 38 6.99 5.99 -3.61
N ARG A 39 6.15 7.04 -3.62
CA ARG A 39 6.33 8.22 -4.49
C ARG A 39 7.68 8.92 -4.29
N LYS A 40 8.10 9.08 -3.02
CA LYS A 40 9.38 9.71 -2.68
C LYS A 40 10.58 8.88 -3.13
N SER A 41 10.48 7.57 -3.07
CA SER A 41 11.58 6.66 -3.42
C SER A 41 11.64 6.35 -4.91
N PHE A 42 10.50 6.23 -5.57
CA PHE A 42 10.43 5.98 -7.02
C PHE A 42 10.93 7.18 -7.84
N ASN A 43 10.63 8.41 -7.39
CA ASN A 43 11.11 9.64 -8.04
C ASN A 43 12.58 9.97 -7.71
N ASN A 44 13.26 9.15 -6.93
CA ASN A 44 14.65 9.36 -6.55
C ASN A 44 15.50 8.11 -6.85
N PRO A 45 16.18 8.05 -8.00
CA PRO A 45 16.99 6.89 -8.40
C PRO A 45 18.20 6.62 -7.49
N ARG A 46 18.51 7.51 -6.54
CA ARG A 46 19.55 7.32 -5.50
C ARG A 46 18.98 6.91 -4.15
N SER A 47 17.65 6.78 -4.02
CA SER A 47 17.02 6.40 -2.76
C SER A 47 17.17 4.91 -2.48
N ILE A 48 17.87 4.59 -1.40
CA ILE A 48 17.92 3.23 -0.81
C ILE A 48 16.71 2.95 0.12
N LYS A 49 15.84 3.94 0.33
CA LYS A 49 14.76 3.90 1.34
C LYS A 49 13.43 3.47 0.70
N GLY A 50 13.35 2.23 0.26
CA GLY A 50 12.07 1.63 -0.18
C GLY A 50 11.18 1.20 0.98
N LEU A 51 10.06 0.54 0.67
CA LEU A 51 9.26 -0.14 1.68
C LEU A 51 10.03 -1.33 2.27
N THR A 52 10.11 -1.40 3.59
CA THR A 52 10.70 -2.54 4.30
C THR A 52 9.89 -3.82 4.09
N PRO A 53 10.49 -5.01 4.22
CA PRO A 53 9.75 -6.28 4.16
C PRO A 53 8.57 -6.34 5.13
N LYS A 54 8.73 -5.80 6.34
CA LYS A 54 7.66 -5.74 7.35
C LYS A 54 6.50 -4.86 6.91
N GLN A 55 6.79 -3.69 6.32
CA GLN A 55 5.75 -2.80 5.78
C GLN A 55 5.00 -3.46 4.62
N LYS A 56 5.72 -4.15 3.71
CA LYS A 56 5.12 -4.90 2.60
C LYS A 56 4.23 -6.04 3.11
N GLY A 57 4.68 -6.78 4.12
CA GLY A 57 3.90 -7.85 4.74
C GLY A 57 2.61 -7.32 5.36
N LEU A 58 2.70 -6.25 6.15
CA LEU A 58 1.55 -5.64 6.80
C LEU A 58 0.55 -5.05 5.79
N ALA A 59 1.06 -4.41 4.72
CA ALA A 59 0.21 -3.93 3.63
C ALA A 59 -0.59 -5.08 3.00
N ARG A 60 0.06 -6.22 2.71
CA ARG A 60 -0.64 -7.40 2.17
C ARG A 60 -1.70 -7.91 3.14
N THR A 61 -1.39 -8.04 4.43
CA THR A 61 -2.37 -8.45 5.44
C THR A 61 -3.61 -7.54 5.46
N ILE A 62 -3.41 -6.22 5.33
CA ILE A 62 -4.51 -5.26 5.26
C ILE A 62 -5.31 -5.44 3.97
N LEU A 63 -4.64 -5.61 2.82
CA LEU A 63 -5.28 -5.81 1.52
C LEU A 63 -6.09 -7.13 1.45
N GLU A 64 -5.68 -8.17 2.18
CA GLU A 64 -6.44 -9.41 2.27
C GLU A 64 -7.78 -9.26 3.03
N LYS A 65 -7.89 -8.30 3.98
CA LYS A 65 -9.17 -7.98 4.65
C LYS A 65 -10.24 -7.54 3.65
N VAL A 66 -9.81 -6.99 2.52
CA VAL A 66 -10.68 -6.40 1.51
C VAL A 66 -11.11 -7.42 0.46
N LYS A 67 -10.24 -8.40 0.17
CA LYS A 67 -10.46 -9.52 -0.78
C LYS A 67 -11.33 -10.65 -0.23
N THR A 68 -11.33 -10.89 1.08
CA THR A 68 -12.01 -12.04 1.72
C THR A 68 -13.54 -11.94 1.81
N CYS A 69 -14.18 -11.06 1.02
CA CYS A 69 -15.64 -10.99 0.90
C CYS A 69 -16.12 -11.13 -0.56
N GLN A 70 -15.51 -12.04 -1.33
CA GLN A 70 -16.08 -12.53 -2.59
C GLN A 70 -16.61 -13.94 -2.40
#